data_AF-A0A1F4UC68-F1
#
_entry.id   AF-A0A1F4UC68-F1
#
_cell.length_a   1.000
_cell.length_b   1.000
_cell.length_c   1.000
_cell.angle_alpha   90.00
_cell.angle_beta   90.00
_cell.angle_gamma   90.00
#
_symmetry.space_group_name_H-M   'P 1'
#
loop_
_entity.id
_entity.type
_entity.pdbx_description
1 polymer ?
#
loop_
_entity_poly.entity_id
_entity_poly.type
_entity_poly.pdbx_seq_one_letter_code
_entity_poly.pdbx_strand_id
1 'polypeptide(L)'
;MGKATIFRNQKDWIHQIVEFFKNRPERNLIIRAHPDEVWQKAPQKIGNIAKDIAKGTENIYVIEGSAAINTFALMERADVGLAWVSNFGLDMALRGKPVILAAAAQYAYTGLCQTPRTKEEYFEVLVRTADHPPPHDEKAALEGKIYHYIVFKMMSLKSDSENYLAAHYRLLRNGMCPDQDKFYKILAGELSDKGEPLGDGSGKRPPDPFDVYRSVSTL
;
A
#
# COMPACT_ATOMS: atom_id res chain seq x y z
N MET A 1 16.86 -11.00 -13.09
CA MET A 1 16.64 -12.27 -12.36
C MET A 1 15.18 -12.35 -11.97
N GLY A 2 14.47 -13.40 -12.40
CA GLY A 2 13.07 -13.62 -12.03
C GLY A 2 12.96 -13.91 -10.54
N LYS A 3 12.04 -13.24 -9.85
CA LYS A 3 11.78 -13.51 -8.43
C LYS A 3 11.01 -14.82 -8.33
N ALA A 4 11.35 -15.68 -7.36
CA ALA A 4 10.63 -16.93 -7.15
C ALA A 4 9.16 -16.63 -6.86
N THR A 5 8.24 -17.24 -7.61
CA THR A 5 6.80 -17.00 -7.51
C THR A 5 6.05 -18.29 -7.85
N ILE A 6 4.88 -18.45 -7.25
CA ILE A 6 3.92 -19.52 -7.53
C ILE A 6 3.06 -19.23 -8.77
N PHE A 7 3.09 -17.99 -9.27
CA PHE A 7 2.38 -17.56 -10.47
C PHE A 7 3.31 -17.51 -11.68
N ARG A 8 2.77 -17.53 -12.90
CA ARG A 8 3.59 -17.47 -14.12
C ARG A 8 4.36 -16.15 -14.22
N ASN A 9 3.71 -15.06 -13.84
CA ASN A 9 4.26 -13.71 -13.75
C ASN A 9 3.23 -12.78 -13.06
N GLN A 10 3.58 -11.50 -12.88
CA GLN A 10 2.70 -10.54 -12.22
C GLN A 10 1.37 -10.30 -12.95
N LYS A 11 1.37 -10.36 -14.29
CA LYS A 11 0.14 -10.22 -15.09
C LYS A 11 -0.81 -11.40 -14.88
N ASP A 12 -0.28 -12.62 -14.86
CA ASP A 12 -1.01 -13.83 -14.54
C ASP A 12 -1.62 -13.78 -13.12
N TRP A 13 -0.84 -13.31 -12.14
CA TRP A 13 -1.34 -13.10 -10.79
C TRP A 13 -2.50 -12.10 -10.73
N ILE A 14 -2.37 -10.94 -11.39
CA ILE A 14 -3.45 -9.95 -11.46
C ILE A 14 -4.71 -10.52 -12.10
N HIS A 15 -4.57 -11.30 -13.17
CA HIS A 15 -5.70 -11.97 -13.79
C HIS A 15 -6.40 -12.92 -12.82
N GLN A 16 -5.64 -13.75 -12.11
CA GLN A 16 -6.21 -14.74 -11.18
C GLN A 16 -6.86 -14.08 -9.96
N ILE A 17 -6.29 -13.01 -9.39
CA ILE A 17 -6.95 -12.30 -8.28
C ILE A 17 -8.22 -11.59 -8.76
N VAL A 18 -8.21 -10.95 -9.93
CA VAL A 18 -9.41 -10.29 -10.46
C VAL A 18 -10.53 -11.31 -10.67
N GLU A 19 -10.21 -12.47 -11.24
CA GLU A 19 -11.19 -13.55 -11.42
C GLU A 19 -11.71 -14.10 -10.08
N PHE A 20 -10.84 -14.21 -9.08
CA PHE A 20 -11.23 -14.64 -7.75
C PHE A 20 -12.25 -13.69 -7.08
N PHE A 21 -12.03 -12.36 -7.22
CA PHE A 21 -12.91 -11.33 -6.65
C PHE A 21 -14.16 -11.07 -7.48
N LYS A 22 -14.13 -11.26 -8.81
CA LYS A 22 -15.33 -11.22 -9.67
C LYS A 22 -16.43 -12.16 -9.18
N ASN A 23 -16.02 -13.34 -8.71
CA ASN A 23 -16.92 -14.37 -8.20
C ASN A 23 -17.29 -14.16 -6.71
N ARG A 24 -16.91 -13.03 -6.10
CA ARG A 24 -17.11 -12.68 -4.68
C ARG A 24 -17.46 -11.19 -4.52
N PRO A 25 -18.63 -10.75 -5.02
CA PRO A 25 -19.03 -9.34 -5.01
C PRO A 25 -19.14 -8.75 -3.59
N GLU A 26 -19.24 -9.58 -2.56
CA GLU A 26 -19.24 -9.17 -1.15
C GLU A 26 -17.86 -8.69 -0.64
N ARG A 27 -16.79 -8.89 -1.41
CA ARG A 27 -15.42 -8.47 -1.06
C ARG A 27 -14.91 -7.49 -2.10
N ASN A 28 -14.37 -6.36 -1.64
CA ASN A 28 -13.77 -5.36 -2.52
C ASN A 28 -12.30 -5.67 -2.79
N LEU A 29 -11.86 -5.50 -4.04
CA LEU A 29 -10.45 -5.53 -4.43
C LEU A 29 -10.00 -4.14 -4.89
N ILE A 30 -8.96 -3.61 -4.26
CA ILE A 30 -8.33 -2.35 -4.68
C ILE A 30 -6.94 -2.66 -5.25
N ILE A 31 -6.72 -2.35 -6.52
CA ILE A 31 -5.43 -2.53 -7.20
C ILE A 31 -4.77 -1.17 -7.40
N ARG A 32 -3.66 -0.92 -6.72
CA ARG A 32 -2.85 0.31 -6.87
C ARG A 32 -1.65 0.03 -7.76
N ALA A 33 -1.63 0.64 -8.95
CA ALA A 33 -0.45 0.66 -9.82
C ALA A 33 0.68 1.49 -9.18
N HIS A 34 1.95 1.22 -9.50
CA HIS A 34 3.05 1.97 -8.88
C HIS A 34 3.14 3.39 -9.47
N PRO A 35 3.38 4.45 -8.67
CA PRO A 35 3.56 5.82 -9.19
C PRO A 35 4.64 5.90 -10.28
N ASP A 36 5.75 5.19 -10.09
CA ASP A 36 6.85 5.14 -11.07
C ASP A 36 6.45 4.55 -12.43
N GLU A 37 5.32 3.85 -12.56
CA GLU A 37 4.81 3.46 -13.88
C GLU A 37 4.54 4.68 -14.76
N VAL A 38 4.32 5.87 -14.19
CA VAL A 38 4.20 7.13 -14.95
C VAL A 38 5.49 7.43 -15.70
N TRP A 39 6.64 7.25 -15.06
CA TRP A 39 7.97 7.57 -15.60
C TRP A 39 8.58 6.44 -16.45
N GLN A 40 8.12 5.21 -16.24
CA GLN A 40 8.59 4.06 -17.01
C GLN A 40 8.03 4.05 -18.43
N LYS A 41 8.92 4.04 -19.42
CA LYS A 41 8.61 3.84 -20.85
C LYS A 41 8.36 2.36 -21.18
N ALA A 42 7.58 1.68 -20.34
CA ALA A 42 7.18 0.30 -20.59
C ALA A 42 5.99 0.28 -21.58
N PRO A 43 6.00 -0.61 -22.60
CA PRO A 43 4.91 -0.70 -23.57
C PRO A 43 3.58 -1.16 -22.95
N GLN A 44 3.63 -1.86 -21.80
CA GLN A 44 2.43 -2.18 -21.01
C GLN A 44 2.67 -1.86 -19.54
N LYS A 45 1.81 -0.99 -19.00
CA LYS A 45 1.78 -0.64 -17.57
C LYS A 45 0.84 -1.61 -16.85
N ILE A 46 1.21 -2.00 -15.63
CA ILE A 46 0.42 -2.94 -14.83
C ILE A 46 -0.94 -2.33 -14.49
N GLY A 47 -1.00 -1.02 -14.26
CA GLY A 47 -2.27 -0.32 -14.06
C GLY A 47 -3.25 -0.47 -15.22
N ASN A 48 -2.77 -0.35 -16.47
CA ASN A 48 -3.62 -0.49 -17.66
C ASN A 48 -4.13 -1.94 -17.79
N ILE A 49 -3.25 -2.91 -17.60
CA ILE A 49 -3.61 -4.33 -17.60
C ILE A 49 -4.69 -4.61 -16.55
N ALA A 50 -4.52 -4.10 -15.33
CA ALA A 50 -5.49 -4.29 -14.26
C ALA A 50 -6.85 -3.65 -14.60
N LYS A 51 -6.86 -2.43 -15.18
CA LYS A 51 -8.08 -1.76 -15.63
C LYS A 51 -8.83 -2.57 -16.69
N ASP A 52 -8.11 -3.07 -17.69
CA ASP A 52 -8.72 -3.84 -18.78
C ASP A 52 -9.37 -5.13 -18.25
N ILE A 53 -8.69 -5.84 -17.34
CA ILE A 53 -9.19 -7.10 -16.77
C ILE A 53 -10.38 -6.84 -15.80
N ALA A 54 -10.35 -5.73 -15.06
CA ALA A 54 -11.39 -5.33 -14.10
C ALA A 54 -12.63 -4.68 -14.76
N LYS A 55 -12.60 -4.44 -16.08
CA LYS A 55 -13.72 -3.81 -16.78
C LYS A 55 -15.02 -4.61 -16.59
N GLY A 56 -16.10 -3.91 -16.22
CA GLY A 56 -17.42 -4.50 -16.01
C GLY A 56 -17.62 -5.17 -14.64
N THR A 57 -16.71 -4.93 -13.69
CA THR A 57 -16.87 -5.41 -12.30
C THR A 57 -17.30 -4.26 -11.39
N GLU A 58 -18.11 -4.57 -10.38
CA GLU A 58 -18.65 -3.56 -9.46
C GLU A 58 -17.80 -3.44 -8.18
N ASN A 59 -17.10 -4.52 -7.80
CA ASN A 59 -16.34 -4.64 -6.55
C ASN A 59 -14.81 -4.54 -6.73
N ILE A 60 -14.32 -4.19 -7.92
CA ILE A 60 -12.88 -4.08 -8.20
C ILE A 60 -12.52 -2.69 -8.67
N TYR A 61 -11.66 -2.03 -7.91
CA TYR A 61 -11.26 -0.64 -8.11
C TYR A 61 -9.78 -0.57 -8.49
N VAL A 62 -9.46 0.08 -9.60
CA VAL A 62 -8.07 0.22 -10.07
C VAL A 62 -7.63 1.68 -9.96
N ILE A 63 -6.61 1.91 -9.14
CA ILE A 63 -6.00 3.22 -8.92
C ILE A 63 -4.71 3.32 -9.75
N GLU A 64 -4.71 4.23 -10.72
CA GLU A 64 -3.57 4.47 -11.63
C GLU A 64 -2.38 5.10 -10.94
N GLY A 65 -1.16 4.83 -11.44
CA GLY A 65 0.11 5.40 -10.96
C GLY A 65 0.05 6.91 -10.69
N SER A 66 -0.54 7.66 -11.62
CA SER A 66 -0.68 9.13 -11.61
C SER A 66 -1.69 9.66 -10.60
N ALA A 67 -2.57 8.83 -10.04
CA ALA A 67 -3.57 9.30 -9.10
C ALA A 67 -2.91 9.85 -7.83
N ALA A 68 -3.33 11.05 -7.41
CA ALA A 68 -2.87 11.73 -6.20
C ALA A 68 -3.47 11.10 -4.93
N ILE A 69 -3.34 9.79 -4.79
CA ILE A 69 -3.88 8.98 -3.71
C ILE A 69 -2.74 8.48 -2.85
N ASN A 70 -2.83 8.81 -1.56
CA ASN A 70 -1.88 8.36 -0.57
C ASN A 70 -2.06 6.84 -0.32
N THR A 71 -1.05 6.07 -0.71
CA THR A 71 -1.03 4.61 -0.51
C THR A 71 -1.20 4.20 0.96
N PHE A 72 -0.70 5.01 1.92
CA PHE A 72 -0.86 4.71 3.35
C PHE A 72 -2.30 4.85 3.83
N ALA A 73 -3.09 5.75 3.24
CA ALA A 73 -4.51 5.85 3.55
C ALA A 73 -5.25 4.54 3.19
N LEU A 74 -4.94 3.99 2.01
CA LEU A 74 -5.50 2.71 1.57
C LEU A 74 -5.16 1.56 2.53
N MET A 75 -3.95 1.55 3.09
CA MET A 75 -3.52 0.51 4.02
C MET A 75 -4.36 0.48 5.30
N GLU A 76 -4.78 1.63 5.83
CA GLU A 76 -5.54 1.69 7.09
C GLU A 76 -6.90 1.01 6.98
N ARG A 77 -7.55 1.15 5.82
CA ARG A 77 -8.88 0.59 5.55
C ARG A 77 -8.86 -0.81 4.94
N ALA A 78 -7.71 -1.27 4.45
CA ALA A 78 -7.59 -2.63 3.93
C ALA A 78 -7.59 -3.65 5.08
N ASP A 79 -8.34 -4.74 4.90
CA ASP A 79 -8.35 -5.87 5.83
C ASP A 79 -7.16 -6.80 5.58
N VAL A 80 -6.82 -7.03 4.30
CA VAL A 80 -5.74 -7.92 3.87
C VAL A 80 -4.91 -7.25 2.77
N GLY A 81 -3.58 -7.30 2.90
CA GLY A 81 -2.65 -6.84 1.89
C GLY A 81 -2.24 -7.96 0.93
N LEU A 82 -2.36 -7.73 -0.37
CA LEU A 82 -1.84 -8.62 -1.41
C LEU A 82 -0.62 -7.98 -2.06
N ALA A 83 0.55 -8.59 -1.94
CA ALA A 83 1.79 -8.02 -2.47
C ALA A 83 2.50 -8.98 -3.40
N TRP A 84 2.96 -8.47 -4.55
CA TRP A 84 3.90 -9.18 -5.40
C TRP A 84 5.26 -9.21 -4.70
N VAL A 85 6.04 -8.13 -4.82
CA VAL A 85 7.37 -7.95 -4.19
C VAL A 85 7.61 -6.53 -3.69
N SER A 86 6.53 -5.75 -3.59
CA SER A 86 6.58 -4.36 -3.18
C SER A 86 6.85 -4.25 -1.69
N ASN A 87 7.58 -3.20 -1.29
CA ASN A 87 7.74 -2.83 0.11
C ASN A 87 6.43 -2.35 0.76
N PHE A 88 5.39 -2.11 -0.05
CA PHE A 88 4.01 -1.95 0.41
C PHE A 88 3.57 -3.07 1.36
N GLY A 89 3.92 -4.33 1.05
CA GLY A 89 3.56 -5.46 1.89
C GLY A 89 4.24 -5.39 3.26
N LEU A 90 5.52 -4.99 3.32
CA LEU A 90 6.21 -4.79 4.58
C LEU A 90 5.58 -3.65 5.40
N ASP A 91 5.28 -2.52 4.77
CA ASP A 91 4.66 -1.37 5.43
C ASP A 91 3.28 -1.72 6.03
N MET A 92 2.47 -2.52 5.32
CA MET A 92 1.19 -3.02 5.84
C MET A 92 1.39 -3.99 7.01
N ALA A 93 2.30 -4.93 6.86
CA ALA A 93 2.49 -5.98 7.85
C ALA A 93 3.04 -5.41 9.18
N LEU A 94 3.92 -4.41 9.12
CA LEU A 94 4.39 -3.65 10.29
C LEU A 94 3.29 -2.86 11.02
N ARG A 95 2.16 -2.61 10.35
CA ARG A 95 0.97 -1.94 10.92
C ARG A 95 -0.06 -2.94 11.43
N GLY A 96 0.30 -4.21 11.56
CA GLY A 96 -0.60 -5.25 12.05
C GLY A 96 -1.63 -5.73 11.03
N LYS A 97 -1.52 -5.34 9.76
CA LYS A 97 -2.40 -5.84 8.70
C LYS A 97 -1.84 -7.16 8.15
N PRO A 98 -2.63 -8.22 8.03
CA PRO A 98 -2.14 -9.46 7.44
C PRO A 98 -1.82 -9.27 5.96
N VAL A 99 -0.69 -9.84 5.53
CA VAL A 99 -0.20 -9.70 4.16
C VAL A 99 0.13 -11.06 3.56
N ILE A 100 -0.28 -11.27 2.31
CA ILE A 100 -0.01 -12.49 1.54
C ILE A 100 0.90 -12.14 0.36
N LEU A 101 2.04 -12.83 0.29
CA LEU A 101 3.03 -12.64 -0.76
C LEU A 101 2.76 -13.58 -1.94
N ALA A 102 2.65 -13.01 -3.14
CA ALA A 102 2.54 -13.75 -4.40
C ALA A 102 3.90 -14.08 -5.03
N ALA A 103 4.97 -13.41 -4.58
CA ALA A 103 6.33 -13.66 -5.01
C ALA A 103 7.32 -13.41 -3.85
N ALA A 104 8.53 -13.95 -3.96
CA ALA A 104 9.57 -13.84 -2.95
C ALA A 104 10.06 -12.40 -2.82
N ALA A 105 9.44 -11.65 -1.89
CA ALA A 105 9.91 -10.35 -1.45
C ALA A 105 11.14 -10.51 -0.54
N GLN A 106 12.00 -9.49 -0.50
CA GLN A 106 13.25 -9.55 0.28
C GLN A 106 13.02 -9.68 1.78
N TYR A 107 11.87 -9.26 2.30
CA TYR A 107 11.48 -9.36 3.71
C TYR A 107 10.69 -10.64 4.04
N ALA A 108 10.49 -11.55 3.08
CA ALA A 108 9.69 -12.76 3.30
C ALA A 108 10.23 -13.67 4.41
N TYR A 109 11.55 -13.60 4.68
CA TYR A 109 12.19 -14.40 5.73
C TYR A 109 11.80 -13.99 7.16
N THR A 110 11.23 -12.80 7.36
CA THR A 110 10.91 -12.26 8.69
C THR A 110 9.75 -12.96 9.38
N GLY A 111 8.99 -13.79 8.66
CA GLY A 111 7.76 -14.42 9.16
C GLY A 111 6.57 -13.46 9.29
N LEU A 112 6.75 -12.17 8.97
CA LEU A 112 5.73 -11.13 9.15
C LEU A 112 4.61 -11.20 8.08
N CYS A 113 4.83 -11.91 6.99
CA CYS A 113 3.86 -12.09 5.91
C CYS A 113 3.64 -13.58 5.65
N GLN A 114 2.44 -13.91 5.18
CA GLN A 114 2.11 -15.25 4.73
C GLN A 114 2.77 -15.51 3.37
N THR A 115 3.46 -16.65 3.26
CA THR A 115 4.20 -17.07 2.07
C THR A 115 3.69 -18.43 1.56
N PRO A 116 2.57 -18.45 0.81
CA PRO A 116 2.07 -19.68 0.20
C PRO A 116 3.07 -20.31 -0.77
N ARG A 117 3.07 -21.64 -0.84
CA ARG A 117 3.97 -22.45 -1.67
C ARG A 117 3.33 -22.92 -2.97
N THR A 118 1.99 -22.87 -3.07
CA THR A 118 1.23 -23.16 -4.29
C THR A 118 0.15 -22.11 -4.53
N LYS A 119 -0.41 -22.07 -5.74
CA LYS A 119 -1.51 -21.15 -6.09
C LYS A 119 -2.79 -21.50 -5.33
N GLU A 120 -3.03 -22.79 -5.16
CA GLU A 120 -4.16 -23.34 -4.41
C GLU A 120 -4.07 -22.88 -2.95
N GLU A 121 -2.90 -23.05 -2.33
CA GLU A 121 -2.64 -22.56 -0.97
C GLU A 121 -2.80 -21.03 -0.89
N TYR A 122 -2.39 -20.28 -1.91
CA TYR A 122 -2.54 -18.82 -1.92
C TYR A 122 -4.00 -18.37 -1.76
N PHE A 123 -4.92 -18.99 -2.50
CA PHE A 123 -6.33 -18.64 -2.42
C PHE A 123 -7.01 -19.20 -1.15
N GLU A 124 -6.59 -20.37 -0.67
CA GLU A 124 -7.03 -20.89 0.64
C GLU A 124 -6.62 -19.96 1.79
N VAL A 125 -5.36 -19.50 1.77
CA VAL A 125 -4.82 -18.53 2.73
C VAL A 125 -5.56 -17.21 2.61
N LEU A 126 -5.87 -16.74 1.41
CA LEU A 126 -6.64 -15.49 1.20
C LEU A 126 -8.03 -15.56 1.84
N VAL A 127 -8.78 -16.64 1.59
CA VAL A 127 -10.10 -16.83 2.20
C VAL A 127 -9.96 -16.87 3.72
N ARG A 128 -9.07 -17.72 4.25
CA ARG A 128 -8.87 -17.89 5.68
C ARG A 128 -8.47 -16.60 6.37
N THR A 129 -7.53 -15.85 5.80
CA THR A 129 -6.99 -14.62 6.39
C THR A 129 -8.01 -13.48 6.39
N ALA A 130 -8.86 -13.40 5.37
CA ALA A 130 -9.95 -12.42 5.35
C ALA A 130 -11.00 -12.69 6.43
N ASP A 131 -11.28 -13.96 6.73
CA ASP A 131 -12.29 -14.34 7.73
C ASP A 131 -11.70 -14.41 9.16
N HIS A 132 -10.44 -14.86 9.26
CA HIS A 132 -9.73 -15.12 10.50
C HIS A 132 -8.29 -14.62 10.38
N PRO A 133 -8.06 -13.30 10.54
CA PRO A 133 -6.73 -12.72 10.40
C PRO A 133 -5.77 -13.33 11.43
N PRO A 134 -4.56 -13.76 11.02
CA PRO A 134 -3.57 -14.27 11.97
C PRO A 134 -3.18 -13.19 12.98
N PRO A 135 -2.80 -13.57 14.21
CA PRO A 135 -2.30 -12.61 15.19
C PRO A 135 -1.02 -11.94 14.68
N HIS A 136 -0.83 -10.68 15.09
CA HIS A 136 0.40 -9.96 14.81
C HIS A 136 1.54 -10.50 15.69
N ASP A 137 2.57 -11.08 15.06
CA ASP A 137 3.76 -11.60 15.74
C ASP A 137 4.76 -10.46 16.01
N GLU A 138 4.91 -10.07 17.26
CA GLU A 138 5.82 -9.00 17.69
C GLU A 138 7.30 -9.30 17.41
N LYS A 139 7.70 -10.57 17.43
CA LYS A 139 9.08 -10.97 17.09
C LYS A 139 9.33 -10.79 15.60
N ALA A 140 8.41 -11.28 14.76
CA ALA A 140 8.47 -11.06 13.32
C ALA A 140 8.42 -9.57 12.97
N ALA A 141 7.62 -8.79 13.70
CA ALA A 141 7.52 -7.35 13.51
C ALA A 141 8.84 -6.64 13.86
N LEU A 142 9.54 -7.07 14.91
CA LEU A 142 10.86 -6.55 15.24
C LEU A 142 11.88 -6.84 14.13
N GLU A 143 11.91 -8.06 13.60
CA GLU A 143 12.78 -8.40 12.46
C GLU A 143 12.45 -7.57 11.22
N GLY A 144 11.16 -7.37 10.94
CA GLY A 144 10.69 -6.47 9.89
C GLY A 144 11.14 -5.01 10.09
N LYS A 145 11.08 -4.48 11.32
CA LYS A 145 11.55 -3.13 11.66
C LYS A 145 13.06 -3.00 11.46
N ILE A 146 13.84 -4.02 11.83
CA ILE A 146 15.30 -4.04 11.64
C ILE A 146 15.64 -4.04 10.15
N TYR A 147 15.02 -4.94 9.36
CA TYR A 147 15.19 -4.97 7.91
C TYR A 147 14.86 -3.61 7.30
N HIS A 148 13.72 -3.04 7.68
CA HIS A 148 13.25 -1.75 7.20
C HIS A 148 14.26 -0.63 7.50
N TYR A 149 14.75 -0.57 8.74
CA TYR A 149 15.75 0.40 9.19
C TYR A 149 17.05 0.31 8.37
N ILE A 150 17.55 -0.91 8.15
CA ILE A 150 18.79 -1.12 7.41
C ILE A 150 18.60 -0.67 5.94
N VAL A 151 17.53 -1.09 5.27
CA VAL A 151 17.28 -0.78 3.85
C VAL A 151 16.97 0.69 3.61
N PHE A 152 16.08 1.27 4.40
CA PHE A 152 15.54 2.61 4.13
C PHE A 152 16.23 3.74 4.90
N LYS A 153 17.03 3.44 5.92
CA LYS A 153 17.74 4.47 6.69
C LYS A 153 19.25 4.34 6.55
N MET A 154 19.80 3.15 6.71
CA MET A 154 21.27 2.98 6.66
C MET A 154 21.80 2.91 5.23
N MET A 155 21.07 2.27 4.32
CA MET A 155 21.50 2.06 2.92
C MET A 155 20.84 3.02 1.93
N SER A 156 19.98 3.95 2.38
CA SER A 156 19.37 4.93 1.50
C SER A 156 20.34 6.04 1.15
N LEU A 157 20.68 6.14 -0.14
CA LEU A 157 21.32 7.31 -0.74
C LEU A 157 20.35 8.51 -0.67
N LYS A 158 20.87 9.74 -0.53
CA LYS A 158 20.04 10.95 -0.61
C LYS A 158 19.20 10.89 -1.89
N SER A 159 17.87 10.94 -1.77
CA SER A 159 17.03 11.18 -2.94
C SER A 159 17.11 12.66 -3.31
N ASP A 160 17.16 12.97 -4.60
CA ASP A 160 17.20 14.34 -5.14
C ASP A 160 15.89 15.13 -4.91
N SER A 161 15.01 14.67 -4.02
CA SER A 161 13.79 15.38 -3.66
C SER A 161 13.94 15.97 -2.26
N GLU A 162 14.11 17.29 -2.17
CA GLU A 162 14.38 18.00 -0.91
C GLU A 162 13.28 17.89 0.17
N ASN A 163 12.15 17.21 -0.08
CA ASN A 163 10.99 17.20 0.84
C ASN A 163 10.42 15.82 1.18
N TYR A 164 11.06 14.70 0.83
CA TYR A 164 10.45 13.36 1.03
C TYR A 164 11.39 12.38 1.75
N LEU A 165 11.30 12.33 3.08
CA LEU A 165 11.93 11.28 3.88
C LEU A 165 10.87 10.23 4.27
N ALA A 166 10.80 9.15 3.48
CA ALA A 166 9.92 8.00 3.75
C ALA A 166 10.08 7.44 5.19
N ALA A 167 11.27 7.61 5.79
CA ALA A 167 11.56 7.20 7.15
C ALA A 167 10.63 7.81 8.23
N HIS A 168 10.16 9.05 8.07
CA HIS A 168 9.31 9.71 9.07
C HIS A 168 7.90 9.12 9.17
N TYR A 169 7.31 8.66 8.06
CA TYR A 169 6.00 7.98 8.07
C TYR A 169 6.03 6.55 8.62
N ARG A 170 7.21 5.93 8.65
CA ARG A 170 7.35 4.48 8.77
C ARG A 170 7.83 4.01 10.14
N LEU A 171 8.47 4.89 10.93
CA LEU A 171 9.06 4.54 12.23
C LEU A 171 8.42 5.23 13.44
N LEU A 172 7.62 6.28 13.25
CA LEU A 172 6.99 7.03 14.34
C LEU A 172 5.45 6.93 14.26
N ARG A 173 4.84 6.73 15.42
CA ARG A 173 3.44 6.40 15.74
C ARG A 173 2.35 7.14 14.92
N ASN A 174 1.19 6.47 14.75
CA ASN A 174 -0.14 6.96 14.32
C ASN A 174 -0.26 8.49 14.20
N GLY A 175 -0.32 8.99 12.98
CA GLY A 175 -0.54 10.41 12.71
C GLY A 175 -1.06 10.58 11.30
N MET A 176 -2.38 10.78 11.20
CA MET A 176 -3.08 11.10 9.96
C MET A 176 -2.39 12.27 9.27
N CYS A 177 -2.12 12.11 7.98
CA CYS A 177 -1.75 13.25 7.14
C CYS A 177 -3.04 13.98 6.74
N PRO A 178 -3.14 15.31 6.88
CA PRO A 178 -4.32 16.09 6.43
C PRO A 178 -4.73 15.84 4.97
N ASP A 179 -3.81 15.39 4.12
CA ASP A 179 -4.09 15.03 2.72
C ASP A 179 -4.84 13.70 2.56
N GLN A 180 -4.93 12.87 3.61
CA GLN A 180 -5.68 11.61 3.60
C GLN A 180 -7.20 11.84 3.57
N ASP A 181 -7.67 12.99 4.04
CA ASP A 181 -9.09 13.32 4.08
C ASP A 181 -9.64 13.63 2.68
N LYS A 182 -8.79 14.16 1.77
CA LYS A 182 -9.23 14.59 0.43
C LYS A 182 -9.70 13.44 -0.44
N PHE A 183 -8.96 12.33 -0.48
CA PHE A 183 -9.33 11.18 -1.32
C PHE A 183 -10.68 10.58 -0.89
N TYR A 184 -10.93 10.47 0.41
CA TYR A 184 -12.20 9.95 0.93
C TYR A 184 -13.35 10.93 0.76
N LYS A 185 -13.07 12.24 0.85
CA LYS A 185 -14.05 13.28 0.54
C LYS A 185 -14.42 13.33 -0.95
N ILE A 186 -13.51 13.00 -1.86
CA ILE A 186 -13.83 12.83 -3.29
C ILE A 186 -14.74 11.61 -3.49
N LEU A 187 -14.40 10.47 -2.87
CA LEU A 187 -15.21 9.25 -2.97
C LEU A 187 -16.61 9.39 -2.32
N ALA A 188 -16.72 10.23 -1.28
CA ALA A 188 -17.98 10.56 -0.60
C ALA A 188 -18.78 11.69 -1.30
N GLY A 189 -18.22 12.34 -2.33
CA GLY A 189 -18.88 13.43 -3.07
C GLY A 189 -18.79 14.82 -2.42
N GLU A 190 -17.94 14.99 -1.40
CA GLU A 190 -17.72 16.23 -0.65
C GLU A 190 -16.69 17.17 -1.28
N LEU A 191 -15.83 16.66 -2.18
CA LEU A 191 -14.85 17.42 -2.95
C LEU A 191 -14.94 17.06 -4.44
N SER A 192 -14.53 17.99 -5.32
CA SER A 192 -14.40 17.70 -6.76
C SER A 192 -13.36 16.62 -7.03
N ASP A 193 -13.37 16.01 -8.21
CA ASP A 193 -12.43 14.96 -8.65
C ASP A 193 -10.95 15.37 -8.58
N LYS A 194 -10.68 16.67 -8.39
CA LYS A 194 -9.35 17.27 -8.21
C LYS A 194 -8.99 17.56 -6.74
N GLY A 195 -9.88 17.24 -5.79
CA GLY A 195 -9.70 17.47 -4.36
C GLY A 195 -9.97 18.91 -3.90
N GLU A 196 -10.76 19.68 -4.66
CA GLU A 196 -11.08 21.08 -4.35
C GLU A 196 -12.44 21.20 -3.62
N PRO A 197 -12.56 22.09 -2.62
CA PRO A 197 -13.83 22.37 -1.94
C PRO A 197 -14.89 22.88 -2.91
N LEU A 198 -16.11 22.40 -2.77
CA LEU A 198 -17.27 22.87 -3.53
C LEU A 198 -17.79 24.22 -2.95
N GLY A 199 -16.95 25.28 -2.94
CA GLY A 199 -17.22 26.62 -2.36
C GLY A 199 -17.27 26.63 -0.82
N ASP A 200 -16.83 27.63 -0.03
CA ASP A 200 -16.76 29.09 -0.15
C ASP A 200 -15.55 29.71 0.63
N GLY A 201 -14.31 29.40 0.26
CA GLY A 201 -13.21 30.37 0.33
C GLY A 201 -12.80 31.05 1.67
N SER A 202 -12.91 30.42 2.84
CA SER A 202 -12.41 31.00 4.11
C SER A 202 -11.11 30.34 4.61
N GLY A 203 -9.99 30.62 3.94
CA GLY A 203 -8.67 30.04 4.23
C GLY A 203 -7.99 30.56 5.51
N LYS A 204 -8.24 29.95 6.67
CA LYS A 204 -7.35 30.05 7.85
C LYS A 204 -6.99 28.67 8.40
N ARG A 205 -5.68 28.46 8.58
CA ARG A 205 -5.08 27.23 9.15
C ARG A 205 -5.07 27.31 10.68
N PRO A 206 -5.49 26.27 11.42
CA PRO A 206 -5.36 26.23 12.88
C PRO A 206 -3.88 26.04 13.33
N PRO A 207 -3.52 26.50 14.55
CA PRO A 207 -2.13 26.50 15.03
C PRO A 207 -1.59 25.08 15.32
N ASP A 208 -0.27 24.92 15.12
CA ASP A 208 0.48 23.66 15.22
C ASP A 208 0.86 23.34 16.68
N PRO A 209 0.46 22.17 17.23
CA PRO A 209 0.77 21.80 18.61
C PRO A 209 2.26 21.51 18.89
N PHE A 210 3.15 21.56 17.88
CA PHE A 210 4.58 21.26 18.04
C PHE A 210 5.52 22.48 18.03
N ASP A 211 5.00 23.71 18.05
CA ASP A 211 5.85 24.90 18.22
C ASP A 211 6.65 24.89 19.54
N VAL A 212 6.19 24.14 20.55
CA VAL A 212 6.85 24.00 21.86
C VAL A 212 8.16 23.19 21.79
N TYR A 213 8.36 22.38 20.75
CA TYR A 213 9.55 21.51 20.63
C TYR A 213 10.65 22.09 19.73
N ARG A 214 10.45 23.26 19.13
CA ARG A 214 11.47 23.92 18.28
C ARG A 214 12.55 24.67 19.06
N SER A 215 12.45 24.77 20.39
CA SER A 215 13.42 25.52 21.21
C SER A 215 14.50 24.66 21.89
N VAL A 216 14.64 23.38 21.56
CA VAL A 216 15.64 22.49 22.18
C VAL A 216 16.55 21.85 21.12
N SER A 217 17.17 22.71 20.32
CA SER A 217 18.26 22.33 19.40
C SER A 217 19.26 23.48 19.29
N THR A 218 19.81 23.91 20.42
CA THR A 218 21.07 24.64 20.45
C THR A 218 21.80 24.26 21.73
N LEU A 219 22.63 23.23 21.62
CA LEU A 219 23.93 23.04 22.27
C LEU A 219 24.63 21.87 21.56
#